data_AF-A0AA91QRH8-F1
#
_entry.id   AF-A0AA91QRH8-F1
#
_cell.length_a   1.000
_cell.length_b   1.000
_cell.length_c   1.000
_cell.angle_alpha   90.00
_cell.angle_beta   90.00
_cell.angle_gamma   90.00
#
_symmetry.space_group_name_H-M   'P 1'
#
loop_
_entity.id
_entity.type
_entity.pdbx_description
1 polymer ?
#
loop_
_entity_poly.entity_id
_entity_poly.type
_entity_poly.pdbx_seq_one_letter_code
_entity_poly.pdbx_strand_id
1 'polypeptide(L)' 'ACRIRVDDRAEVFARIRQMVLNLLKQEKSFKAGIQRKRMMCAMDQEYLATVLGSLS' A
#
# COMPACT_ATOMS: atom_id res chain seq x y z
N ALA A 1 7.62 -10.46 9.25
CA ALA A 1 7.00 -11.18 8.11
C ALA A 1 5.77 -11.91 8.62
N CYS A 2 4.63 -11.80 7.95
CA CYS A 2 3.43 -12.58 8.31
C CYS A 2 3.63 -13.99 7.72
N ARG A 3 3.84 -15.00 8.57
CA ARG A 3 4.11 -16.37 8.14
C ARG A 3 2.79 -17.09 7.86
N ILE A 4 2.30 -16.97 6.63
CA ILE A 4 1.06 -17.57 6.17
C ILE A 4 1.38 -18.99 5.68
N ARG A 5 0.78 -20.02 6.28
CA ARG A 5 1.05 -21.46 6.03
C ARG A 5 -0.07 -22.14 5.22
N VAL A 6 -0.67 -21.43 4.26
CA VAL A 6 -1.78 -21.95 3.44
C VAL A 6 -1.47 -21.67 1.98
N ASP A 7 -1.47 -22.72 1.16
CA ASP A 7 -0.80 -22.81 -0.16
C ASP A 7 -1.20 -21.75 -1.20
N ASP A 8 -2.39 -21.15 -1.16
CA ASP A 8 -2.78 -20.09 -2.12
C ASP A 8 -2.66 -18.66 -1.56
N ARG A 9 -2.63 -18.49 -0.24
CA ARG A 9 -2.76 -17.16 0.38
C ARG A 9 -1.50 -16.33 0.27
N ALA A 10 -0.33 -16.97 0.19
CA ALA A 10 0.95 -16.28 0.08
C ALA A 10 1.07 -15.50 -1.25
N GLU A 11 0.62 -16.11 -2.35
CA GLU A 11 0.65 -15.47 -3.67
C GLU A 11 -0.33 -14.30 -3.75
N VAL A 12 -1.57 -14.47 -3.27
CA VAL A 12 -2.56 -13.39 -3.20
C VAL A 12 -2.00 -12.20 -2.41
N PHE A 13 -1.33 -12.45 -1.29
CA PHE A 13 -0.72 -11.39 -0.47
C PHE A 13 0.46 -10.71 -1.18
N ALA A 14 1.26 -11.47 -1.94
CA ALA A 14 2.33 -10.92 -2.75
C ALA A 14 1.79 -9.98 -3.84
N ARG A 15 0.71 -10.37 -4.52
CA ARG A 15 0.03 -9.51 -5.52
C ARG A 15 -0.54 -8.24 -4.87
N ILE A 16 -1.21 -8.35 -3.72
CA ILE A 16 -1.70 -7.18 -2.96
C ILE A 16 -0.54 -6.23 -2.60
N ARG A 17 0.59 -6.76 -2.12
CA ARG A 17 1.78 -5.95 -1.83
C ARG A 17 2.27 -5.19 -3.06
N GLN A 18 2.33 -5.84 -4.22
CA GLN A 18 2.75 -5.20 -5.46
C GLN A 18 1.77 -4.10 -5.89
N MET A 19 0.45 -4.36 -5.81
CA MET A 19 -0.58 -3.36 -6.09
C MET A 19 -0.43 -2.12 -5.21
N VAL A 20 -0.30 -2.31 -3.89
CA VAL A 20 -0.12 -1.19 -2.93
C VAL A 20 1.17 -0.42 -3.21
N LEU A 21 2.27 -1.10 -3.56
CA LEU A 21 3.52 -0.43 -3.91
C LEU A 21 3.39 0.42 -5.17
N ASN A 22 2.67 -0.07 -6.18
CA ASN A 22 2.43 0.69 -7.40
C ASN A 22 1.55 1.91 -7.14
N LEU A 23 0.50 1.75 -6.34
CA LEU A 23 -0.39 2.82 -5.92
C LEU A 23 0.37 3.94 -5.19
N LEU A 24 1.22 3.59 -4.22
CA LEU A 24 2.02 4.57 -3.46
C LEU A 24 3.08 5.29 -4.32
N LYS A 25 3.56 4.65 -5.40
CA LYS A 25 4.46 5.27 -6.37
C LYS A 25 3.73 6.25 -7.30
N GLN A 26 2.47 5.96 -7.64
CA GLN A 26 1.65 6.81 -8.51
C GLN A 26 1.09 8.03 -7.78
N GLU A 27 0.86 7.93 -6.47
CA GLU A 27 0.44 9.06 -5.64
C GLU A 27 1.54 10.14 -5.61
N LYS A 28 1.19 11.39 -5.94
CA LYS A 28 2.15 12.51 -6.10
C LYS A 28 1.94 13.65 -5.10
N SER A 29 0.84 13.67 -4.34
CA SER A 29 0.51 14.74 -3.41
C SER A 29 1.51 14.79 -2.26
N PHE A 30 1.91 13.63 -1.73
CA PHE A 30 2.96 13.55 -0.72
C PHE A 30 4.30 13.09 -1.31
N LYS A 31 5.24 14.02 -1.50
CA LYS A 31 6.58 13.74 -2.01
C LYS A 31 7.49 13.21 -0.91
N ALA A 32 7.38 11.92 -0.61
CA ALA A 32 8.25 11.23 0.33
C ALA A 32 8.59 9.81 -0.13
N GLY A 33 9.60 9.20 0.51
CA GLY A 33 9.94 7.80 0.29
C GLY A 33 8.80 6.85 0.68
N ILE A 34 8.76 5.66 0.06
CA ILE A 34 7.66 4.69 0.23
C ILE A 34 7.42 4.32 1.71
N GLN A 35 8.48 4.20 2.52
CA GLN A 35 8.33 3.89 3.94
C GLN A 35 7.56 4.99 4.69
N ARG A 36 7.84 6.26 4.39
CA ARG A 36 7.17 7.40 5.02
C ARG A 36 5.73 7.53 4.53
N LYS A 37 5.47 7.29 3.24
CA LYS A 37 4.10 7.24 2.69
C LYS A 37 3.26 6.14 3.36
N ARG A 38 3.85 4.95 3.56
CA ARG A 38 3.19 3.83 4.26
C ARG A 38 2.87 4.18 5.71
N MET A 39 3.80 4.84 6.40
CA MET A 39 3.56 5.31 7.77
C MET A 39 2.47 6.39 7.80
N MET A 40 2.48 7.33 6.85
CA MET A 40 1.44 8.36 6.73
C MET A 40 0.07 7.72 6.52
N CYS A 41 -0.06 6.74 5.63
CA CYS A 41 -1.33 6.00 5.43
C CYS A 41 -1.83 5.31 6.71
N ALA A 42 -0.93 4.96 7.63
CA ALA A 42 -1.29 4.33 8.90
C ALA A 42 -1.68 5.34 9.99
N MET A 43 -1.28 6.61 9.85
CA MET A 43 -1.47 7.66 10.85
C MET A 43 -2.53 8.68 10.42
N ASP A 44 -2.74 8.85 9.12
CA ASP A 44 -3.59 9.86 8.52
C ASP A 44 -4.61 9.21 7.58
N GLN A 45 -5.89 9.29 7.97
CA GLN A 45 -6.99 8.62 7.28
C GLN A 45 -7.37 9.34 5.97
N GLU A 46 -7.15 10.65 5.87
CA GLU A 46 -7.42 11.43 4.66
C GLU A 46 -6.42 11.10 3.55
N TYR A 47 -5.15 10.95 3.91
CA TYR A 47 -4.09 10.51 3.01
C TYR A 47 -4.33 9.07 2.57
N LEU A 48 -4.75 8.18 3.47
CA LEU A 48 -5.17 6.82 3.10
C LEU A 48 -6.33 6.86 2.08
N ALA A 49 -7.36 7.67 2.32
CA ALA A 49 -8.49 7.82 1.40
C ALA A 49 -8.05 8.39 0.04
N THR A 50 -7.11 9.33 0.03
CA THR A 50 -6.54 9.89 -1.20
C THR A 50 -5.78 8.82 -2.00
N VAL A 51 -4.93 8.04 -1.32
CA VAL A 51 -4.16 6.95 -1.94
C VAL A 51 -5.10 5.89 -2.50
N LEU A 52 -6.15 5.50 -1.78
CA LEU A 52 -7.13 4.51 -2.23
C LEU A 52 -8.06 5.05 -3.33
N GLY A 53 -8.46 6.31 -3.25
CA GLY A 53 -9.26 7.01 -4.27
C GLY A 53 -8.51 7.25 -5.57
N SER A 54 -7.17 7.18 -5.55
CA SER A 54 -6.33 7.22 -6.76
C SER A 54 -6.52 6.01 -7.68
N LEU A 55 -7.30 5.00 -7.25
CA LEU A 55 -7.63 3.79 -8.03
C LEU A 55 -8.76 4.01 -9.05
N SER A 56 -9.37 5.21 -9.09
CA SER A 56 -10.45 5.53 -10.04
C SER A 56 -9.98 5.82 -11.45
#